data_AF-A0A2K1P1P2-F1
#
_entry.id   AF-A0A2K1P1P2-F1
#
_cell.length_a   1.000
_cell.length_b   1.000
_cell.length_c   1.000
_cell.angle_alpha   90.00
_cell.angle_beta   90.00
_cell.angle_gamma   90.00
#
_symmetry.space_group_name_H-M   'P 1'
#
loop_
_entity.id
_entity.type
_entity.pdbx_description
1 polymer ?
#
loop_
_entity_poly.entity_id
_entity_poly.type
_entity_poly.pdbx_seq_one_letter_code
_entity_poly.pdbx_strand_id
1 'polypeptide(L)'
;MKEWDLNGKNLGSPTYQPARNKFNRDNNTVTMCMLGLYQIDRIKAQNPDFYESKEWMVVPFPVFENAVNEVKCNYYGHYYMVNAESSKEKQEYAWKFINFMLSHSDEYLMNCGLIQPKKTLLESEVFKNYPYADVFLSDLEKSHSVPLHLKGPQFEQLIRETIESVMLTTTTPEQALNVLKRKANELLQK
;
A
#
# COMPACT_ATOMS: atom_id res chain seq x y z
N MET A 1 18.52 -6.12 10.15
CA MET A 1 17.38 -6.50 11.00
C MET A 1 17.73 -6.44 12.48
N LYS A 2 18.78 -7.12 12.98
CA LYS A 2 19.25 -6.94 14.37
C LYS A 2 19.55 -5.48 14.72
N GLU A 3 20.20 -4.74 13.81
CA GLU A 3 20.40 -3.29 13.98
C GLU A 3 19.10 -2.46 14.05
N TRP A 4 17.95 -3.03 13.73
CA TRP A 4 16.67 -2.33 13.71
C TRP A 4 15.77 -2.72 14.90
N ASP A 5 16.22 -3.65 15.73
CA ASP A 5 15.47 -4.15 16.88
C ASP A 5 15.53 -3.21 18.09
N LEU A 6 14.83 -3.56 19.18
CA LEU A 6 14.79 -2.77 20.42
C LEU A 6 16.16 -2.59 21.09
N ASN A 7 17.09 -3.52 20.86
CA ASN A 7 18.47 -3.49 21.36
C ASN A 7 19.44 -2.83 20.36
N GLY A 8 19.00 -2.58 19.12
CA GLY A 8 19.68 -1.86 18.06
C GLY A 8 19.22 -0.41 17.95
N LYS A 9 18.99 0.08 16.72
CA LYS A 9 18.51 1.43 16.42
C LYS A 9 17.01 1.60 16.59
N ASN A 10 16.29 0.54 16.94
CA ASN A 10 14.84 0.52 17.12
C ASN A 10 14.09 1.11 15.92
N LEU A 11 14.36 0.66 14.70
CA LEU A 11 13.75 1.22 13.49
C LEU A 11 12.43 0.52 13.10
N GLY A 12 11.99 -0.48 13.87
CA GLY A 12 10.81 -1.30 13.58
C GLY A 12 9.80 -1.46 14.74
N SER A 13 9.86 -0.64 15.79
CA SER A 13 8.92 -0.76 16.92
C SER A 13 7.45 -0.67 16.49
N PRO A 14 6.56 -1.54 17.00
CA PRO A 14 5.12 -1.44 16.77
C PRO A 14 4.50 -0.16 17.37
N THR A 15 5.24 0.58 18.20
CA THR A 15 4.81 1.87 18.75
C THR A 15 5.05 3.07 17.82
N TYR A 16 5.76 2.88 16.70
CA TYR A 16 5.98 3.98 15.76
C TYR A 16 4.69 4.41 15.07
N GLN A 17 4.50 5.72 15.01
CA GLN A 17 3.49 6.31 14.15
C GLN A 17 3.85 6.06 12.68
N PRO A 18 2.86 5.92 11.78
CA PRO A 18 3.13 5.77 10.35
C PRO A 18 4.09 6.87 9.85
N ALA A 19 5.18 6.47 9.18
CA ALA A 19 6.26 7.38 8.75
C ALA A 19 5.74 8.60 7.97
N ARG A 20 4.66 8.43 7.20
CA ARG A 20 3.96 9.49 6.48
C ARG A 20 3.52 10.68 7.34
N ASN A 21 3.11 10.43 8.60
CA ASN A 21 2.65 11.47 9.51
C ASN A 21 3.81 12.37 9.95
N LYS A 22 5.04 11.86 9.88
CA LYS A 22 6.28 12.60 10.17
C LYS A 22 6.82 13.27 8.92
N PHE A 23 6.80 12.58 7.78
CA PHE A 23 7.16 13.13 6.48
C PHE A 23 6.40 14.43 6.17
N ASN A 24 5.07 14.42 6.32
CA ASN A 24 4.23 15.60 6.02
C ASN A 24 4.54 16.84 6.88
N ARG A 25 5.19 16.67 8.03
CA ARG A 25 5.52 17.80 8.92
C ARG A 25 6.75 18.57 8.47
N ASP A 26 7.49 18.05 7.50
CA ASP A 26 8.71 18.67 6.99
C ASP A 26 9.68 19.11 8.11
N ASN A 27 9.89 18.21 9.07
CA ASN A 27 10.65 18.49 10.29
C ASN A 27 11.96 17.71 10.36
N ASN A 28 12.49 17.26 9.22
CA ASN A 28 13.74 16.50 9.08
C ASN A 28 13.80 15.16 9.83
N THR A 29 12.65 14.57 10.19
CA THR A 29 12.62 13.26 10.90
C THR A 29 12.45 12.04 9.98
N VAL A 30 11.90 12.23 8.78
CA VAL A 30 11.70 11.16 7.78
C VAL A 30 11.96 11.76 6.41
N THR A 31 12.92 11.20 5.67
CA THR A 31 13.27 11.66 4.31
C THR A 31 12.48 10.93 3.22
N MET A 32 11.97 9.73 3.49
CA MET A 32 11.25 8.91 2.52
C MET A 32 10.18 8.07 3.20
N CYS A 33 9.03 7.90 2.55
CA CYS A 33 8.00 6.94 2.96
C CYS A 33 7.36 6.27 1.74
N MET A 34 6.87 5.03 1.92
CA MET A 34 6.19 4.27 0.86
C MET A 34 4.68 4.40 1.02
N LEU A 35 3.99 4.92 0.01
CA LEU A 35 2.54 5.14 0.04
C LEU A 35 1.91 5.13 -1.36
N GLY A 36 0.57 5.10 -1.39
CA GLY A 36 -0.19 5.30 -2.63
C GLY A 36 -0.31 6.77 -3.03
N LEU A 37 -0.76 7.00 -4.27
CA LEU A 37 -0.86 8.32 -4.91
C LEU A 37 -1.68 9.36 -4.11
N TYR A 38 -2.69 8.90 -3.36
CA TYR A 38 -3.51 9.73 -2.46
C TYR A 38 -2.70 10.49 -1.39
N GLN A 39 -1.42 10.14 -1.18
CA GLN A 39 -0.56 10.85 -0.25
C GLN A 39 -0.31 12.30 -0.68
N ILE A 40 -0.32 12.58 -1.98
CA ILE A 40 -0.14 13.92 -2.53
C ILE A 40 -1.19 14.88 -1.96
N ASP A 41 -2.47 14.49 -2.01
CA ASP A 41 -3.57 15.28 -1.44
C ASP A 41 -3.49 15.38 0.08
N ARG A 42 -2.95 14.35 0.75
CA ARG A 42 -2.72 14.41 2.20
C ARG A 42 -1.63 15.41 2.58
N ILE A 43 -0.56 15.53 1.79
CA ILE A 43 0.45 16.57 1.99
C ILE A 43 -0.22 17.93 1.82
N LYS A 44 -0.92 18.14 0.70
CA LYS A 44 -1.66 19.38 0.41
C LYS A 44 -2.62 19.78 1.54
N ALA A 45 -3.35 18.83 2.11
CA ALA A 45 -4.32 19.09 3.18
C ALA A 45 -3.67 19.33 4.55
N GLN A 46 -2.53 18.71 4.86
CA GLN A 46 -1.92 18.73 6.19
C GLN A 46 -0.80 19.74 6.34
N ASN A 47 -0.11 20.05 5.24
CA ASN A 47 0.99 21.01 5.20
C ASN A 47 1.06 21.66 3.80
N PRO A 48 0.19 22.65 3.52
CA PRO A 48 0.18 23.35 2.24
C PRO A 48 1.52 24.00 1.88
N ASP A 49 2.25 24.53 2.87
CA ASP A 49 3.55 25.17 2.63
C ASP A 49 4.57 24.16 2.10
N PHE A 50 4.62 22.96 2.69
CA PHE A 50 5.46 21.88 2.18
C PHE A 50 4.98 21.37 0.81
N TYR A 51 3.66 21.31 0.58
CA TYR A 51 3.13 20.95 -0.74
C TYR A 51 3.61 21.92 -1.82
N GLU A 52 3.52 23.23 -1.57
CA GLU A 52 3.88 24.30 -2.51
C GLU A 52 5.40 24.56 -2.58
N SER A 53 6.20 24.09 -1.61
CA SER A 53 7.66 24.29 -1.60
C SER A 53 8.36 23.59 -2.76
N LYS A 54 7.76 22.51 -3.29
CA LYS A 54 8.34 21.61 -4.30
C LYS A 54 9.63 20.91 -3.83
N GLU A 55 9.87 20.84 -2.52
CA GLU A 55 11.00 20.13 -1.91
C GLU A 55 10.71 18.64 -1.65
N TRP A 56 9.56 18.15 -2.11
CA TRP A 56 9.18 16.75 -2.11
C TRP A 56 9.02 16.24 -3.53
N MET A 57 9.09 14.91 -3.68
CA MET A 57 8.85 14.25 -4.96
C MET A 57 8.33 12.84 -4.75
N VAL A 58 7.66 12.31 -5.77
CA VAL A 58 7.39 10.87 -5.89
C VAL A 58 8.46 10.27 -6.81
N VAL A 59 9.10 9.21 -6.35
CA VAL A 59 10.10 8.46 -7.11
C VAL A 59 9.63 7.01 -7.29
N PRO A 60 10.09 6.31 -8.35
CA PRO A 60 9.82 4.89 -8.51
C PRO A 60 10.28 4.07 -7.30
N PHE A 61 9.62 2.94 -7.04
CA PHE A 61 10.09 2.03 -6.00
C PHE A 61 11.54 1.57 -6.27
N PRO A 62 12.39 1.53 -5.23
CA PRO A 62 13.77 1.07 -5.37
C PRO A 62 13.81 -0.40 -5.80
N VAL A 63 14.84 -0.75 -6.57
CA VAL A 63 15.10 -2.12 -7.03
C VAL A 63 16.44 -2.55 -6.46
N PHE A 64 16.56 -3.81 -6.03
CA PHE A 64 17.84 -4.35 -5.58
C PHE A 64 18.83 -4.40 -6.75
N GLU A 65 20.10 -4.09 -6.50
CA GLU A 65 21.16 -4.05 -7.53
C GLU A 65 21.24 -5.35 -8.34
N ASN A 66 21.06 -6.49 -7.69
CA ASN A 66 21.09 -7.83 -8.31
C ASN A 66 19.68 -8.44 -8.48
N ALA A 67 18.64 -7.61 -8.65
CA ALA A 67 17.29 -8.10 -8.83
C ALA A 67 17.18 -8.91 -10.13
N VAL A 68 16.68 -10.14 -10.02
CA VAL A 68 16.41 -11.01 -11.18
C VAL A 68 15.12 -10.60 -11.90
N ASN A 69 14.18 -10.02 -11.15
CA ASN A 69 12.91 -9.51 -11.68
C ASN A 69 12.76 -8.04 -11.31
N GLU A 70 12.30 -7.22 -12.25
CA GLU A 70 11.95 -5.83 -11.99
C GLU A 70 10.50 -5.74 -11.47
N VAL A 71 10.32 -6.06 -10.19
CA VAL A 71 9.01 -6.01 -9.52
C VAL A 71 8.92 -4.77 -8.65
N LYS A 72 7.80 -4.04 -8.77
CA LYS A 72 7.46 -2.87 -7.96
C LYS A 72 6.49 -3.26 -6.84
N CYS A 73 6.13 -2.31 -5.98
CA CYS A 73 5.28 -2.61 -4.83
C CYS A 73 3.93 -3.20 -5.24
N ASN A 74 3.46 -4.22 -4.52
CA ASN A 74 2.16 -4.82 -4.80
C ASN A 74 1.02 -3.81 -4.60
N TYR A 75 -0.03 -3.93 -5.41
CA TYR A 75 -1.23 -3.13 -5.26
C TYR A 75 -2.39 -3.94 -4.66
N TYR A 76 -3.28 -3.23 -3.99
CA TYR A 76 -4.57 -3.76 -3.55
C TYR A 76 -5.67 -2.77 -3.91
N GLY A 77 -6.90 -3.25 -4.00
CA GLY A 77 -8.07 -2.44 -4.30
C GLY A 77 -9.07 -2.46 -3.16
N HIS A 78 -9.80 -1.36 -3.01
CA HIS A 78 -11.06 -1.36 -2.26
C HIS A 78 -12.20 -1.69 -3.22
N TYR A 79 -13.20 -2.42 -2.72
CA TYR A 79 -14.37 -2.78 -3.50
C TYR A 79 -15.64 -2.50 -2.70
N TYR A 80 -16.66 -2.01 -3.40
CA TYR A 80 -18.02 -1.93 -2.85
C TYR A 80 -18.68 -3.30 -2.95
N MET A 81 -19.37 -3.72 -1.89
CA MET A 81 -20.18 -4.93 -1.88
C MET A 81 -21.59 -4.61 -1.42
N VAL A 82 -22.54 -5.41 -1.89
CA VAL A 82 -23.92 -5.38 -1.42
C VAL A 82 -24.16 -6.58 -0.51
N ASN A 83 -24.73 -6.34 0.67
CA ASN A 83 -25.04 -7.40 1.61
C ASN A 83 -26.13 -8.33 1.02
N ALA A 84 -25.78 -9.61 0.85
CA ALA A 84 -26.65 -10.63 0.28
C ALA A 84 -27.91 -10.92 1.12
N GLU A 85 -27.90 -10.57 2.42
CA GLU A 85 -29.04 -10.76 3.33
C GLU A 85 -30.06 -9.61 3.26
N SER A 86 -29.76 -8.53 2.52
CA SER A 86 -30.70 -7.42 2.34
C SER A 86 -31.90 -7.81 1.45
N SER A 87 -33.02 -7.08 1.55
CA SER A 87 -34.14 -7.27 0.63
C SER A 87 -33.72 -7.05 -0.82
N LYS A 88 -34.38 -7.74 -1.78
CA LYS A 88 -34.09 -7.61 -3.21
C LYS A 88 -34.11 -6.15 -3.68
N GLU A 89 -35.08 -5.38 -3.22
CA GLU A 89 -35.19 -3.95 -3.51
C GLU A 89 -33.97 -3.16 -3.02
N LYS A 90 -33.52 -3.38 -1.77
CA LYS A 90 -32.31 -2.73 -1.24
C LYS A 90 -31.08 -3.11 -2.04
N GLN A 91 -30.96 -4.38 -2.43
CA GLN A 91 -29.83 -4.83 -3.25
C GLN A 91 -29.82 -4.12 -4.61
N GLU A 92 -30.97 -4.01 -5.27
CA GLU A 92 -31.11 -3.32 -6.56
C GLU A 92 -30.69 -1.85 -6.46
N TYR A 93 -31.22 -1.10 -5.49
CA TYR A 93 -30.86 0.32 -5.33
C TYR A 93 -29.41 0.50 -4.87
N ALA A 94 -28.88 -0.39 -4.04
CA ALA A 94 -27.47 -0.34 -3.66
C ALA A 94 -26.56 -0.53 -4.87
N TRP A 95 -26.88 -1.48 -5.77
CA TRP A 95 -26.11 -1.66 -7.01
C TRP A 95 -26.24 -0.47 -7.96
N LYS A 96 -27.43 0.13 -8.10
CA LYS A 96 -27.62 1.37 -8.87
C LYS A 96 -26.78 2.51 -8.31
N PHE A 97 -26.75 2.67 -6.98
CA PHE A 97 -25.95 3.70 -6.33
C PHE A 97 -24.44 3.47 -6.50
N ILE A 98 -23.96 2.23 -6.33
CA ILE A 98 -22.56 1.89 -6.57
C ILE A 98 -22.18 2.19 -8.03
N ASN A 99 -23.04 1.81 -8.99
CA ASN A 99 -22.79 2.11 -10.41
C ASN A 99 -22.71 3.62 -10.67
N PHE A 100 -23.57 4.42 -10.04
CA PHE A 100 -23.50 5.88 -10.10
C PHE A 100 -22.18 6.40 -9.52
N MET A 101 -21.79 5.99 -8.31
CA MET A 101 -20.52 6.43 -7.70
C MET A 101 -19.31 6.07 -8.57
N LEU A 102 -19.31 4.88 -9.16
CA LEU A 102 -18.23 4.40 -10.02
C LEU A 102 -18.28 4.97 -11.43
N SER A 103 -19.34 5.67 -11.86
CA SER A 103 -19.36 6.35 -13.16
C SER A 103 -18.65 7.71 -13.16
N HIS A 104 -18.27 8.24 -11.99
CA HIS A 104 -17.67 9.56 -11.82
C HIS A 104 -16.18 9.45 -11.46
N SER A 105 -15.38 8.76 -12.29
CA SER A 105 -13.98 8.42 -11.95
C SER A 105 -13.08 9.64 -11.73
N ASP A 106 -13.26 10.68 -12.53
CA ASP A 106 -12.43 11.89 -12.49
C ASP A 106 -12.73 12.70 -11.22
N GLU A 107 -14.01 12.86 -10.90
CA GLU A 107 -14.46 13.50 -9.66
C GLU A 107 -13.97 12.74 -8.42
N TYR A 108 -14.01 11.40 -8.48
CA TYR A 108 -13.52 10.55 -7.41
C TYR A 108 -12.01 10.73 -7.17
N LEU A 109 -11.21 10.81 -8.25
CA LEU A 109 -9.79 11.11 -8.15
C LEU A 109 -9.55 12.50 -7.54
N MET A 110 -10.21 13.53 -8.07
CA MET A 110 -9.96 14.91 -7.65
C MET A 110 -10.41 15.23 -6.23
N ASN A 111 -11.50 14.60 -5.76
CA ASN A 111 -12.07 14.89 -4.45
C ASN A 111 -11.59 13.91 -3.36
N CYS A 112 -11.15 12.71 -3.72
CA CYS A 112 -10.74 11.69 -2.74
C CYS A 112 -9.28 11.22 -2.88
N GLY A 113 -8.57 11.60 -3.95
CA GLY A 113 -7.23 11.14 -4.26
C GLY A 113 -7.15 9.67 -4.66
N LEU A 114 -8.30 9.03 -4.90
CA LEU A 114 -8.41 7.59 -5.13
C LEU A 114 -8.63 7.28 -6.62
N ILE A 115 -7.81 6.39 -7.14
CA ILE A 115 -7.86 5.97 -8.55
C ILE A 115 -8.86 4.83 -8.70
N GLN A 116 -9.82 5.00 -9.61
CA GLN A 116 -10.66 3.90 -10.07
C GLN A 116 -9.95 3.14 -11.21
N PRO A 117 -9.93 1.80 -11.23
CA PRO A 117 -9.22 1.01 -12.24
C PRO A 117 -9.97 1.01 -13.59
N LYS A 118 -10.06 2.16 -14.23
CA LYS A 118 -10.75 2.37 -15.51
C LYS A 118 -9.77 2.91 -16.55
N LYS A 119 -9.71 2.26 -17.72
CA LYS A 119 -8.95 2.78 -18.87
C LYS A 119 -9.33 4.22 -19.21
N THR A 120 -10.62 4.53 -19.17
CA THR A 120 -11.12 5.89 -19.43
C THR A 120 -10.56 6.94 -18.47
N LEU A 121 -10.33 6.59 -17.20
CA LEU A 121 -9.66 7.49 -16.25
C LEU A 121 -8.19 7.64 -16.62
N LEU A 122 -7.48 6.53 -16.85
CA LEU A 122 -6.04 6.57 -17.17
C LEU A 122 -5.74 7.32 -18.47
N GLU A 123 -6.69 7.33 -19.41
CA GLU A 123 -6.60 8.05 -20.68
C GLU A 123 -7.07 9.52 -20.58
N SER A 124 -7.71 9.91 -19.47
CA SER A 124 -8.27 11.25 -19.31
C SER A 124 -7.19 12.31 -19.07
N GLU A 125 -7.49 13.54 -19.47
CA GLU A 125 -6.63 14.69 -19.18
C GLU A 125 -6.52 14.96 -17.68
N VAL A 126 -7.56 14.62 -16.89
CA VAL A 126 -7.52 14.77 -15.43
C VAL A 126 -6.42 13.89 -14.84
N PHE A 127 -6.36 12.62 -15.22
CA PHE A 127 -5.32 11.72 -14.70
C PHE A 127 -3.93 12.07 -15.24
N LYS A 128 -3.80 12.35 -16.54
CA LYS A 128 -2.50 12.69 -17.16
C LYS A 128 -1.87 13.96 -16.58
N ASN A 129 -2.70 14.93 -16.17
CA ASN A 129 -2.25 16.16 -15.52
C ASN A 129 -2.15 16.06 -14.00
N TYR A 130 -2.50 14.90 -13.40
CA TYR A 130 -2.39 14.69 -11.97
C TYR A 130 -0.90 14.53 -11.58
N PRO A 131 -0.42 15.18 -10.50
CA PRO A 131 1.00 15.14 -10.15
C PRO A 131 1.54 13.71 -9.98
N TYR A 132 2.64 13.41 -10.67
CA TYR A 132 3.34 12.11 -10.64
C TYR A 132 2.51 10.90 -11.10
N ALA A 133 1.47 11.12 -11.91
CA ALA A 133 0.65 10.05 -12.47
C ALA A 133 1.47 9.08 -13.34
N ASP A 134 2.48 9.58 -14.04
CA ASP A 134 3.42 8.82 -14.87
C ASP A 134 4.27 7.85 -14.03
N VAL A 135 4.84 8.33 -12.92
CA VAL A 135 5.61 7.50 -11.98
C VAL A 135 4.72 6.39 -11.42
N PHE A 136 3.49 6.73 -11.01
CA PHE A 136 2.54 5.76 -10.50
C PHE A 136 2.19 4.69 -11.54
N LEU A 137 1.88 5.08 -12.79
CA LEU A 137 1.57 4.11 -13.84
C LEU A 137 2.76 3.22 -14.20
N SER A 138 3.96 3.80 -14.33
CA SER A 138 5.17 3.05 -14.63
C SER A 138 5.47 2.00 -13.55
N ASP A 139 5.20 2.30 -12.29
CA ASP A 139 5.36 1.31 -11.22
C ASP A 139 4.23 0.29 -11.22
N LEU A 140 2.98 0.72 -11.41
CA LEU A 140 1.81 -0.16 -11.46
C LEU A 140 1.92 -1.23 -12.56
N GLU A 141 2.47 -0.89 -13.72
CA GLU A 141 2.74 -1.83 -14.83
C GLU A 141 3.66 -3.00 -14.42
N LYS A 142 4.50 -2.78 -13.41
CA LYS A 142 5.47 -3.74 -12.87
C LYS A 142 5.06 -4.28 -11.49
N SER A 143 3.85 -3.98 -11.06
CA SER A 143 3.28 -4.42 -9.78
C SER A 143 2.42 -5.68 -9.95
N HIS A 144 2.21 -6.39 -8.84
CA HIS A 144 1.24 -7.49 -8.78
C HIS A 144 0.13 -7.17 -7.79
N SER A 145 -1.06 -7.73 -8.04
CA SER A 145 -2.11 -7.72 -7.01
C SER A 145 -1.63 -8.48 -5.79
N VAL A 146 -1.92 -7.97 -4.60
CA VAL A 146 -1.76 -8.75 -3.37
C VAL A 146 -2.55 -10.06 -3.50
N PRO A 147 -1.92 -11.23 -3.32
CA PRO A 147 -2.61 -12.51 -3.44
C PRO A 147 -3.60 -12.68 -2.29
N LEU A 148 -4.84 -13.04 -2.63
CA LEU A 148 -5.88 -13.36 -1.65
C LEU A 148 -5.96 -14.88 -1.48
N HIS A 149 -5.95 -15.34 -0.23
CA HIS A 149 -6.13 -16.73 0.13
C HIS A 149 -7.04 -16.84 1.35
N LEU A 150 -7.84 -17.90 1.46
CA LEU A 150 -8.72 -18.12 2.62
C LEU A 150 -7.94 -18.19 3.94
N LYS A 151 -6.69 -18.66 3.87
CA LYS A 151 -5.74 -18.70 5.00
C LYS A 151 -4.84 -17.45 5.09
N GLY A 152 -5.15 -16.38 4.33
CA GLY A 152 -4.35 -15.15 4.26
C GLY A 152 -4.02 -14.57 5.64
N PRO A 153 -4.99 -14.41 6.57
CA PRO A 153 -4.72 -13.91 7.91
C PRO A 153 -3.71 -14.77 8.69
N GLN A 154 -3.75 -16.10 8.53
CA GLN A 154 -2.79 -17.00 9.16
C GLN A 154 -1.40 -16.86 8.53
N PHE A 155 -1.32 -16.66 7.21
CA PHE A 155 -0.04 -16.34 6.55
C PHE A 155 0.55 -15.02 7.05
N GLU A 156 -0.25 -13.97 7.18
CA GLU A 156 0.20 -12.68 7.73
C GLU A 156 0.75 -12.83 9.14
N GLN A 157 0.11 -13.65 9.98
CA GLN A 157 0.61 -13.96 11.32
C GLN A 157 1.96 -14.69 11.25
N LEU A 158 2.11 -15.69 10.39
CA LEU A 158 3.38 -16.42 10.24
C LEU A 158 4.51 -15.49 9.75
N ILE A 159 4.22 -14.59 8.82
CA ILE A 159 5.19 -13.59 8.33
C ILE A 159 5.59 -12.64 9.46
N ARG A 160 4.62 -12.15 10.25
CA ARG A 160 4.87 -11.32 11.43
C ARG A 160 5.79 -12.02 12.43
N GLU A 161 5.45 -13.23 12.85
CA GLU A 161 6.26 -14.05 13.78
C GLU A 161 7.69 -14.24 13.24
N THR A 162 7.82 -14.45 11.93
CA THR A 162 9.12 -14.62 11.27
C THR A 162 9.97 -13.35 11.38
N ILE A 163 9.40 -12.20 11.02
CA ILE A 163 10.07 -10.90 11.11
C ILE A 163 10.44 -10.59 12.56
N GLU A 164 9.50 -10.75 13.49
CA GLU A 164 9.71 -10.50 14.92
C GLU A 164 10.78 -11.43 15.50
N SER A 165 10.90 -12.68 15.05
CA SER A 165 11.96 -13.58 15.51
C SER A 165 13.36 -13.08 15.12
N VAL A 166 13.52 -12.57 13.90
CA VAL A 166 14.81 -12.04 13.41
C VAL A 166 15.14 -10.71 14.07
N MET A 167 14.12 -9.91 14.36
CA MET A 167 14.29 -8.61 15.00
C MET A 167 14.53 -8.78 16.50
N LEU A 168 13.63 -9.42 17.24
CA LEU A 168 13.60 -9.38 18.69
C LEU A 168 14.46 -10.47 19.36
N THR A 169 15.07 -11.38 18.58
CA THR A 169 15.84 -12.51 19.12
C THR A 169 17.17 -12.69 18.37
N THR A 170 17.93 -13.73 18.72
CA THR A 170 19.19 -14.10 18.04
C THR A 170 18.99 -14.98 16.80
N THR A 171 17.74 -15.23 16.39
CA THR A 171 17.39 -16.07 15.24
C THR A 171 17.92 -15.46 13.94
N THR A 172 18.60 -16.25 13.11
CA THR A 172 19.10 -15.76 11.81
C THR A 172 17.96 -15.69 10.77
N PRO A 173 18.06 -14.83 9.74
CA PRO A 173 17.07 -14.78 8.66
C PRO A 173 16.83 -16.15 7.99
N GLU A 174 17.89 -16.95 7.81
CA GLU A 174 17.81 -18.28 7.22
C GLU A 174 17.01 -19.25 8.11
N GLN A 175 17.28 -19.26 9.42
CA GLN A 175 16.54 -20.08 10.38
C GLN A 175 15.05 -19.69 10.42
N ALA A 176 14.76 -18.39 10.48
CA ALA A 176 13.40 -17.88 10.48
C ALA A 176 12.65 -18.27 9.20
N LEU A 177 13.30 -18.16 8.03
CA LEU A 177 12.72 -18.53 6.74
C LEU A 177 12.43 -20.03 6.64
N ASN A 178 13.32 -20.89 7.17
CA ASN A 178 13.09 -22.33 7.22
C ASN A 178 11.87 -22.69 8.08
N VAL A 179 11.70 -22.03 9.23
CA VAL A 179 10.52 -22.21 10.08
C VAL A 179 9.25 -21.71 9.37
N LEU A 180 9.30 -20.54 8.74
CA LEU A 180 8.18 -19.99 7.96
C LEU A 180 7.76 -20.97 6.88
N LYS A 181 8.69 -21.46 6.07
CA LYS A 181 8.42 -22.40 4.97
C LYS A 181 7.73 -23.66 5.46
N ARG A 182 8.20 -24.25 6.57
CA ARG A 182 7.59 -25.44 7.16
C ARG A 182 6.16 -25.15 7.63
N LYS A 183 5.95 -24.12 8.46
CA LYS A 183 4.62 -23.76 8.99
C LYS A 183 3.64 -23.38 7.86
N ALA A 184 4.11 -22.66 6.84
CA ALA A 184 3.33 -22.31 5.67
C ALA A 184 2.86 -23.54 4.89
N ASN A 185 3.74 -24.52 4.66
CA ASN A 185 3.38 -25.76 3.98
C ASN A 185 2.38 -26.59 4.80
N GLU A 186 2.57 -26.70 6.11
CA GLU A 186 1.62 -27.35 7.01
C GLU A 186 0.23 -26.68 6.98
N LEU A 187 0.19 -25.35 6.84
CA LEU A 187 -1.05 -24.57 6.72
C LEU A 187 -1.77 -24.81 5.39
N LEU A 188 -1.02 -24.98 4.29
CA LEU A 188 -1.59 -25.24 2.96
C LEU A 188 -2.11 -26.66 2.78
N GLN A 189 -1.63 -27.61 3.59
CA GLN A 189 -2.09 -29.01 3.56
C GLN A 189 -3.44 -29.22 4.28
N LYS A 190 -4.01 -28.18 4.90
CA LYS A 190 -5.25 -28.23 5.70
C LYS A 190 -6.37 -27.38 5.11
#